data_AF-A0A8J3QUB9-F1
#
_entry.id   AF-A0A8J3QUB9-F1
#
_cell.length_a   1.000
_cell.length_b   1.000
_cell.length_c   1.000
_cell.angle_alpha   90.00
_cell.angle_beta   90.00
_cell.angle_gamma   90.00
#
_symmetry.space_group_name_H-M   'P 1'
#
loop_
_entity.id
_entity.type
_entity.pdbx_description
1 polymer ?
#
loop_
_entity_poly.entity_id
_entity_poly.type
_entity_poly.pdbx_seq_one_letter_code
_entity_poly.pdbx_strand_id
1 'polypeptide(L)'
;MTLVSEPQTVTIHTADNHEPLVDLRDVPELRLARRLAGEHGGYARLRTSVVDRLLSAQKRLPHGIRLLIVEAYRPYRPDELDLPDPHHTGGAVDVTLCTGDGTELDLGSRVLDGPEASANACYTAARNISIAALRNRANLWTVLRREGLTNYPTEWWHWSYGDRYWALNNGVPNTLYAPVTVELP
;
A
#
# COMPACT_ATOMS: atom_id res chain seq x y z
N MET A 1 2.64 -5.31 18.34
CA MET A 1 2.61 -4.62 17.03
C MET A 1 3.51 -5.43 16.13
N THR A 2 2.97 -6.07 15.10
CA THR A 2 3.74 -7.00 14.26
C THR A 2 4.36 -6.22 13.10
N LEU A 3 5.66 -6.40 12.86
CA LEU A 3 6.41 -5.83 11.74
C LEU A 3 6.61 -6.87 10.62
N VAL A 4 6.87 -6.42 9.40
CA VAL A 4 7.12 -7.31 8.24
C VAL A 4 8.35 -8.20 8.47
N SER A 5 9.33 -7.71 9.22
CA SER A 5 10.58 -8.41 9.56
C SER A 5 10.47 -9.35 10.77
N GLU A 6 9.31 -9.43 11.45
CA GLU A 6 9.17 -10.32 12.60
C GLU A 6 9.29 -11.80 12.20
N PRO A 7 9.92 -12.66 13.02
CA PRO A 7 10.09 -14.09 12.73
C PRO A 7 8.78 -14.83 12.43
N GLN A 8 7.65 -14.35 12.94
CA GLN A 8 6.34 -14.94 12.69
C GLN A 8 5.89 -14.73 11.23
N THR A 9 6.26 -13.61 10.62
CA THR A 9 5.90 -13.27 9.23
C THR A 9 6.57 -14.24 8.24
N VAL A 10 7.82 -14.65 8.51
CA VAL A 10 8.56 -15.57 7.62
C VAL A 10 8.08 -17.02 7.70
N THR A 11 7.31 -17.39 8.72
CA THR A 11 6.74 -18.76 8.86
C THR A 11 5.45 -18.98 8.09
N ILE A 12 4.83 -17.94 7.54
CA ILE A 12 3.62 -18.07 6.72
C ILE A 12 3.95 -18.79 5.41
N HIS A 13 3.21 -19.87 5.13
CA HIS A 13 3.39 -20.63 3.90
C HIS A 13 3.03 -19.76 2.68
N THR A 14 3.89 -19.82 1.65
CA THR A 14 3.76 -18.96 0.48
C THR A 14 2.99 -19.70 -0.61
N ALA A 15 1.84 -19.17 -0.97
CA ALA A 15 1.07 -19.56 -2.15
C ALA A 15 0.85 -18.34 -3.06
N ASP A 16 0.67 -18.61 -4.35
CA ASP A 16 0.32 -17.62 -5.37
C ASP A 16 -0.92 -18.08 -6.13
N ASN A 17 -1.94 -17.23 -6.20
CA ASN A 17 -3.14 -17.48 -7.00
C ASN A 17 -2.96 -17.07 -8.47
N HIS A 18 -1.81 -16.48 -8.83
CA HIS A 18 -1.43 -16.11 -10.18
C HIS A 18 -2.35 -15.09 -10.87
N GLU A 19 -3.12 -14.30 -10.12
CA GLU A 19 -3.90 -13.23 -10.75
C GLU A 19 -2.97 -12.17 -11.37
N PRO A 20 -3.29 -11.60 -12.53
CA PRO A 20 -2.36 -10.74 -13.24
C PRO A 20 -2.15 -9.40 -12.51
N LEU A 21 -1.00 -8.79 -12.78
CA LEU A 21 -0.75 -7.39 -12.47
C LEU A 21 -1.44 -6.50 -13.51
N VAL A 22 -2.26 -5.58 -13.04
CA VAL A 22 -2.93 -4.54 -13.84
C VAL A 22 -2.11 -3.26 -13.74
N ASP A 23 -1.93 -2.59 -14.88
CA ASP A 23 -1.33 -1.26 -14.94
C ASP A 23 -2.36 -0.19 -14.61
N LEU A 24 -2.14 0.55 -13.53
CA LEU A 24 -3.01 1.61 -13.06
C LEU A 24 -3.10 2.79 -14.04
N ARG A 25 -2.18 2.90 -15.00
CA ARG A 25 -2.30 3.90 -16.09
C ARG A 25 -3.49 3.61 -17.00
N ASP A 26 -3.96 2.37 -17.02
CA ASP A 26 -5.15 1.93 -17.76
C ASP A 26 -6.43 1.96 -16.87
N VAL A 27 -6.33 2.48 -15.63
CA VAL A 27 -7.43 2.57 -14.65
C VAL A 27 -7.67 4.03 -14.25
N PRO A 28 -8.39 4.83 -15.07
CA PRO A 28 -8.52 6.27 -14.89
C PRO A 28 -9.25 6.70 -13.60
N GLU A 29 -9.97 5.78 -12.97
CA GLU A 29 -10.65 6.02 -11.70
C GLU A 29 -9.69 6.16 -10.51
N LEU A 30 -8.47 5.59 -10.61
CA LEU A 30 -7.44 5.70 -9.58
C LEU A 30 -6.39 6.72 -10.02
N ARG A 31 -6.10 7.70 -9.15
CA ARG A 31 -5.03 8.66 -9.42
C ARG A 31 -3.68 8.04 -9.08
N LEU A 32 -2.69 8.34 -9.90
CA LEU A 32 -1.32 7.86 -9.75
C LEU A 32 -0.36 9.04 -9.58
N ALA A 33 0.40 9.06 -8.50
CA ALA A 33 1.47 10.03 -8.31
C ALA A 33 2.65 9.66 -9.20
N ARG A 34 3.10 10.61 -10.03
CA ARG A 34 4.20 10.37 -10.97
C ARG A 34 5.59 10.61 -10.36
N ARG A 35 5.66 11.01 -9.08
CA ARG A 35 6.92 11.35 -8.40
C ARG A 35 7.87 10.17 -8.18
N LEU A 36 7.36 8.94 -8.20
CA LEU A 36 8.14 7.69 -8.11
C LEU A 36 8.14 6.92 -9.43
N ALA A 37 7.80 7.58 -10.55
CA ALA A 37 7.81 6.94 -11.85
C ALA A 37 9.25 6.57 -12.27
N GLY A 38 9.61 5.30 -12.08
CA GLY A 38 10.84 4.73 -12.61
C GLY A 38 10.70 4.15 -14.02
N GLU A 39 11.82 3.77 -14.63
CA GLU A 39 11.90 3.29 -16.02
C GLU A 39 11.07 2.01 -16.27
N HIS A 40 10.96 1.12 -15.29
CA HIS A 40 10.30 -0.18 -15.43
C HIS A 40 8.78 -0.14 -15.20
N GLY A 41 8.23 1.01 -14.81
CA GLY A 41 6.78 1.19 -14.61
C GLY A 41 6.14 0.37 -13.48
N GLY A 42 6.92 -0.40 -12.69
CA GLY A 42 6.40 -1.26 -11.62
C GLY A 42 5.56 -0.52 -10.59
N TYR A 43 5.93 0.72 -10.26
CA TYR A 43 5.20 1.60 -9.32
C TYR A 43 3.71 1.77 -9.63
N ALA A 44 3.29 1.48 -10.86
CA ALA A 44 1.91 1.59 -11.33
C ALA A 44 1.20 0.23 -11.43
N ARG A 45 1.78 -0.88 -10.98
CA ARG A 45 1.22 -2.23 -11.18
C ARG A 45 0.75 -2.86 -9.87
N LEU A 46 -0.48 -3.38 -9.85
CA LEU A 46 -1.09 -4.09 -8.71
C LEU A 46 -1.79 -5.35 -9.16
N ARG A 47 -1.93 -6.32 -8.26
CA ARG A 47 -2.78 -7.51 -8.49
C ARG A 47 -4.22 -7.08 -8.75
N THR A 48 -4.90 -7.78 -9.68
CA THR A 48 -6.25 -7.42 -10.15
C THR A 48 -7.24 -7.20 -9.00
N SER A 49 -7.35 -8.13 -8.06
CA SER A 49 -8.29 -7.97 -6.94
C SER A 49 -7.90 -6.86 -5.96
N VAL A 50 -6.63 -6.43 -5.91
CA VAL A 50 -6.22 -5.25 -5.13
C VAL A 50 -6.72 -3.97 -5.82
N VAL A 51 -6.66 -3.90 -7.15
CA VAL A 51 -7.26 -2.79 -7.91
C VAL A 51 -8.77 -2.70 -7.65
N ASP A 52 -9.49 -3.83 -7.69
CA ASP A 52 -10.94 -3.86 -7.42
C ASP A 52 -11.28 -3.36 -6.01
N ARG A 53 -10.47 -3.74 -5.01
CA ARG A 53 -10.61 -3.25 -3.63
C ARG A 53 -10.36 -1.76 -3.53
N LEU A 54 -9.34 -1.22 -4.20
CA LEU A 54 -9.07 0.22 -4.23
C LEU A 54 -10.20 1.00 -4.91
N LEU A 55 -10.76 0.48 -6.01
CA LEU A 55 -11.92 1.07 -6.68
C LEU A 55 -13.15 1.06 -5.78
N SER A 56 -13.39 -0.03 -5.04
CA SER A 56 -14.47 -0.13 -4.05
C SER A 56 -14.27 0.86 -2.88
N ALA A 57 -13.05 0.97 -2.34
CA ALA A 57 -12.70 1.92 -1.30
C ALA A 57 -12.87 3.38 -1.76
N GLN A 58 -12.44 3.70 -2.98
CA GLN A 58 -12.58 5.02 -3.61
C GLN A 58 -14.04 5.47 -3.67
N LYS A 59 -15.00 4.56 -3.92
CA LYS A 59 -16.44 4.85 -3.95
C LYS A 59 -17.02 5.22 -2.58
N ARG A 60 -16.31 4.90 -1.48
CA ARG A 60 -16.74 5.17 -0.10
C ARG A 60 -16.12 6.42 0.51
N LEU A 61 -15.17 7.05 -0.18
CA LEU A 61 -14.55 8.28 0.29
C LEU A 61 -15.56 9.43 0.30
N PRO A 62 -15.38 10.42 1.20
CA PRO A 62 -16.16 11.65 1.15
C PRO A 62 -16.07 12.33 -0.22
N HIS A 63 -17.14 13.03 -0.60
CA HIS A 63 -17.19 13.75 -1.86
C HIS A 63 -15.99 14.71 -2.00
N GLY A 64 -15.36 14.70 -3.18
CA GLY A 64 -14.20 15.54 -3.47
C GLY A 64 -12.86 14.98 -2.99
N ILE A 65 -12.84 13.84 -2.28
CA ILE A 65 -11.61 13.14 -1.87
C ILE A 65 -11.38 11.92 -2.77
N ARG A 66 -10.13 11.75 -3.21
CA ARG A 66 -9.68 10.65 -4.06
C ARG A 66 -8.49 9.93 -3.43
N LEU A 67 -8.39 8.63 -3.69
CA LEU A 67 -7.15 7.89 -3.45
C LEU A 67 -6.10 8.39 -4.45
N LEU A 68 -4.87 8.53 -3.98
CA LEU A 68 -3.68 8.77 -4.80
C LEU A 68 -2.68 7.66 -4.52
N ILE A 69 -2.46 6.81 -5.50
CA ILE A 69 -1.49 5.71 -5.44
C ILE A 69 -0.10 6.30 -5.64
N VAL A 70 0.82 6.00 -4.73
CA VAL A 70 2.18 6.56 -4.72
C VAL A 70 3.18 5.54 -5.23
N GLU A 71 3.12 4.32 -4.70
CA GLU A 71 3.95 3.19 -5.10
C GLU A 71 3.13 1.90 -5.01
N ALA A 72 3.40 0.97 -5.91
CA ALA A 72 2.76 -0.33 -5.98
C ALA A 72 3.84 -1.41 -6.16
N TYR A 73 3.82 -2.21 -7.22
CA TYR A 73 4.81 -3.26 -7.41
C TYR A 73 6.26 -2.74 -7.50
N ARG A 74 7.15 -3.37 -6.72
CA ARG A 74 8.60 -3.20 -6.82
C ARG A 74 9.19 -4.45 -7.48
N PRO A 75 9.83 -4.36 -8.65
CA PRO A 75 10.51 -5.51 -9.24
C PRO A 75 11.65 -5.99 -8.36
N TYR A 76 11.78 -7.31 -8.23
CA TYR A 76 12.90 -7.90 -7.50
C TYR A 76 14.22 -7.49 -8.15
N ARG A 77 15.15 -6.99 -7.35
CA ARG A 77 16.51 -6.66 -7.77
C ARG A 77 17.50 -7.62 -7.11
N PRO A 78 18.34 -8.34 -7.89
CA PRO A 78 19.29 -9.32 -7.35
C PRO A 78 20.29 -8.77 -6.33
N ASP A 79 20.50 -7.45 -6.28
CA ASP A 79 21.38 -6.75 -5.35
C ASP A 79 20.68 -6.25 -4.07
N GLU A 80 19.35 -6.35 -3.96
CA GLU A 80 18.61 -6.00 -2.76
C GLU A 80 18.64 -7.17 -1.76
N LEU A 81 19.04 -6.88 -0.51
CA LEU A 81 18.98 -7.84 0.61
C LEU A 81 17.58 -8.48 0.65
N ASP A 82 17.53 -9.81 0.76
CA ASP A 82 16.36 -10.68 0.72
C ASP A 82 15.42 -10.51 1.95
N LEU A 83 15.20 -9.26 2.37
CA LEU A 83 14.12 -8.90 3.28
C LEU A 83 12.81 -9.04 2.51
N PRO A 84 11.78 -9.67 3.11
CA PRO A 84 10.52 -9.93 2.42
C PRO A 84 9.75 -8.61 2.21
N ASP A 85 10.09 -7.88 1.15
CA ASP A 85 9.37 -6.69 0.73
C ASP A 85 7.99 -7.10 0.18
N PRO A 86 6.89 -6.68 0.82
CA PRO A 86 5.55 -7.03 0.38
C PRO A 86 5.21 -6.45 -1.01
N HIS A 87 5.88 -5.37 -1.44
CA HIS A 87 5.70 -4.79 -2.77
C HIS A 87 6.14 -5.72 -3.90
N HIS A 88 7.04 -6.68 -3.65
CA HIS A 88 7.42 -7.70 -4.63
C HIS A 88 6.26 -8.60 -5.06
N THR A 89 5.17 -8.65 -4.29
CA THR A 89 4.00 -9.50 -4.61
C THR A 89 2.99 -8.81 -5.52
N GLY A 90 3.04 -7.48 -5.65
CA GLY A 90 1.97 -6.65 -6.22
C GLY A 90 0.70 -6.58 -5.36
N GLY A 91 0.74 -7.13 -4.14
CA GLY A 91 -0.33 -7.09 -3.15
C GLY A 91 -0.28 -5.89 -2.20
N ALA A 92 0.87 -5.21 -2.12
CA ALA A 92 1.08 -4.02 -1.31
C ALA A 92 1.00 -2.73 -2.11
N VAL A 93 0.57 -1.67 -1.45
CA VAL A 93 0.36 -0.35 -2.04
C VAL A 93 0.64 0.75 -1.03
N ASP A 94 1.38 1.76 -1.47
CA ASP A 94 1.54 3.02 -0.77
C ASP A 94 0.52 4.02 -1.32
N VAL A 95 -0.37 4.51 -0.45
CA VAL A 95 -1.51 5.33 -0.84
C VAL A 95 -1.71 6.52 0.11
N THR A 96 -2.00 7.66 -0.49
CA THR A 96 -2.42 8.89 0.20
C THR A 96 -3.77 9.37 -0.33
N LEU A 97 -4.23 10.52 0.15
CA LEU A 97 -5.45 11.16 -0.33
C LEU A 97 -5.12 12.45 -1.08
N CYS A 98 -5.96 12.77 -2.06
CA CYS A 98 -5.93 14.05 -2.75
C CYS A 98 -7.35 14.59 -2.97
N THR A 99 -7.46 15.88 -3.27
CA THR A 99 -8.69 16.52 -3.74
C THR A 99 -9.04 16.07 -5.16
N GLY A 100 -10.25 16.42 -5.61
CA GLY A 100 -10.74 16.14 -6.95
C GLY A 100 -9.86 16.69 -8.09
N ASP A 101 -9.07 17.74 -7.85
CA ASP A 101 -8.10 18.30 -8.80
C ASP A 101 -6.69 17.66 -8.72
N GLY A 102 -6.45 16.80 -7.72
CA GLY A 102 -5.18 16.11 -7.52
C GLY A 102 -4.26 16.73 -6.47
N THR A 103 -4.67 17.80 -5.78
CA THR A 103 -3.88 18.36 -4.67
C THR A 103 -3.83 17.38 -3.50
N GLU A 104 -2.64 16.95 -3.10
CA GLU A 104 -2.47 16.05 -1.96
C GLU A 104 -2.98 16.66 -0.65
N LEU A 105 -3.67 15.84 0.14
CA LEU A 105 -4.18 16.24 1.45
C LEU A 105 -3.10 16.02 2.51
N ASP A 106 -3.12 16.85 3.55
CA ASP A 106 -2.27 16.67 4.73
C ASP A 106 -2.71 15.41 5.51
N LEU A 107 -1.81 14.44 5.63
CA LEU A 107 -1.96 13.25 6.49
C LEU A 107 -0.92 13.23 7.62
N GLY A 108 -0.25 14.35 7.89
CA GLY A 108 0.62 14.56 9.05
C GLY A 108 2.12 14.37 8.79
N SER A 109 2.50 13.70 7.70
CA SER A 109 3.87 13.65 7.19
C SER A 109 3.85 13.43 5.68
N ARG A 110 4.98 13.56 4.99
CA ARG A 110 5.07 13.10 3.61
C ARG A 110 5.14 11.57 3.59
N VAL A 111 4.71 10.99 2.48
CA VAL A 111 4.94 9.57 2.19
C VAL A 111 6.45 9.34 2.04
N LEU A 112 6.95 8.23 2.61
CA LEU A 112 8.37 7.88 2.73
C LEU A 112 9.20 8.66 3.77
N ASP A 113 8.63 9.63 4.49
CA ASP A 113 9.34 10.26 5.60
C ASP A 113 9.45 9.28 6.78
N GLY A 114 10.67 8.90 7.16
CA GLY A 114 10.92 8.07 8.35
C GLY A 114 10.59 8.77 9.68
N PRO A 115 10.75 8.07 10.82
CA PRO A 115 10.38 8.61 12.13
C PRO A 115 11.16 9.86 12.52
N GLU A 116 12.45 9.96 12.18
CA GLU A 116 13.24 11.17 12.46
C GLU A 116 12.74 12.38 11.65
N ALA A 117 12.61 12.24 10.32
CA ALA A 117 12.17 13.30 9.42
C ALA A 117 10.73 13.75 9.70
N SER A 118 9.86 12.83 10.14
CA SER A 118 8.46 13.09 10.44
C SER A 118 8.19 13.45 11.90
N ALA A 119 9.22 13.52 12.76
CA ALA A 119 9.04 13.61 14.21
C ALA A 119 8.03 12.57 14.75
N ASN A 120 8.16 11.32 14.30
CA ASN A 120 7.28 10.18 14.59
C ASN A 120 5.85 10.30 14.03
N ALA A 121 5.57 11.28 13.17
CA ALA A 121 4.26 11.35 12.52
C ALA A 121 4.05 10.21 11.52
N CYS A 122 5.08 9.53 11.01
CA CYS A 122 4.94 8.41 10.07
C CYS A 122 4.16 7.21 10.66
N TYR A 123 4.22 6.99 11.99
CA TYR A 123 3.48 5.91 12.65
C TYR A 123 1.98 6.09 12.45
N THR A 124 1.27 5.02 12.11
CA THR A 124 -0.18 5.06 11.87
C THR A 124 -0.95 5.63 13.06
N ALA A 125 -0.56 5.23 14.27
CA ALA A 125 -1.18 5.66 15.52
C ALA A 125 -0.70 7.04 16.03
N ALA A 126 0.11 7.77 15.26
CA ALA A 126 0.60 9.08 15.64
C ALA A 126 -0.53 10.05 15.98
N ARG A 127 -0.37 10.77 17.10
CA ARG A 127 -1.32 11.79 17.59
C ARG A 127 -0.77 13.20 17.52
N ASN A 128 0.51 13.36 17.19
CA ASN A 128 1.22 14.63 17.04
C ASN A 128 1.04 15.23 15.64
N ILE A 129 -0.18 15.15 15.09
CA ILE A 129 -0.53 15.65 13.76
C ILE A 129 -1.79 16.51 13.86
N SER A 130 -2.07 17.32 12.83
CA SER A 130 -3.23 18.22 12.82
C SER A 130 -4.56 17.46 12.94
N ILE A 131 -5.62 18.12 13.43
CA ILE A 131 -6.97 17.53 13.45
C ILE A 131 -7.43 17.17 12.03
N ALA A 132 -7.05 17.97 11.03
CA ALA A 132 -7.34 17.67 9.63
C ALA A 132 -6.63 16.39 9.17
N ALA A 133 -5.35 16.22 9.51
CA ALA A 133 -4.59 15.01 9.22
C ALA A 133 -5.19 13.76 9.91
N LEU A 134 -5.61 13.88 11.17
CA LEU A 134 -6.30 12.79 11.88
C LEU A 134 -7.59 12.37 11.16
N ARG A 135 -8.39 13.33 10.67
CA ARG A 135 -9.61 13.05 9.90
C ARG A 135 -9.31 12.38 8.57
N ASN A 136 -8.27 12.84 7.86
CA ASN A 136 -7.84 12.24 6.60
C ASN A 136 -7.35 10.80 6.80
N ARG A 137 -6.54 10.54 7.84
CA ARG A 137 -6.15 9.18 8.22
C ARG A 137 -7.33 8.31 8.61
N ALA A 138 -8.30 8.84 9.34
CA ALA A 138 -9.51 8.10 9.69
C ALA A 138 -10.32 7.70 8.45
N ASN A 139 -10.44 8.58 7.46
CA ASN A 139 -11.08 8.27 6.18
C ASN A 139 -10.33 7.16 5.44
N LEU A 140 -9.02 7.32 5.24
CA LEU A 140 -8.17 6.33 4.57
C LEU A 140 -8.25 4.96 5.26
N TRP A 141 -8.08 4.96 6.58
CA TRP A 141 -8.17 3.75 7.40
C TRP A 141 -9.51 3.05 7.24
N THR A 142 -10.61 3.81 7.36
CA THR A 142 -11.96 3.25 7.30
C THR A 142 -12.25 2.60 5.96
N VAL A 143 -11.90 3.26 4.85
CA VAL A 143 -12.22 2.72 3.52
C VAL A 143 -11.36 1.51 3.16
N LEU A 144 -10.05 1.53 3.47
CA LEU A 144 -9.16 0.43 3.10
C LEU A 144 -9.33 -0.80 3.99
N ARG A 145 -9.53 -0.62 5.32
CA ARG A 145 -9.85 -1.74 6.23
C ARG A 145 -11.17 -2.42 5.84
N ARG A 146 -12.18 -1.65 5.40
CA ARG A 146 -13.47 -2.22 4.97
C ARG A 146 -13.33 -3.12 3.75
N GLU A 147 -12.37 -2.82 2.87
CA GLU A 147 -12.06 -3.65 1.71
C GLU A 147 -11.00 -4.73 2.03
N GLY A 148 -10.69 -4.97 3.31
CA GLY A 148 -9.87 -6.08 3.77
C GLY A 148 -8.35 -5.87 3.68
N LEU A 149 -7.88 -4.66 3.37
CA LEU A 149 -6.45 -4.34 3.42
C LEU A 149 -5.98 -4.18 4.87
N THR A 150 -4.73 -4.53 5.14
CA THR A 150 -4.07 -4.37 6.45
C THR A 150 -3.01 -3.28 6.36
N ASN A 151 -3.09 -2.27 7.22
CA ASN A 151 -2.08 -1.21 7.29
C ASN A 151 -0.85 -1.62 8.09
N TYR A 152 0.31 -1.08 7.69
CA TYR A 152 1.54 -1.21 8.43
C TYR A 152 1.69 -0.16 9.55
N PRO A 153 1.92 -0.55 10.82
CA PRO A 153 1.89 0.38 11.94
C PRO A 153 2.95 1.49 11.92
N THR A 154 4.08 1.28 11.23
CA THR A 154 5.17 2.27 11.15
C THR A 154 5.02 3.25 10.00
N GLU A 155 4.10 2.98 9.08
CA GLU A 155 3.93 3.71 7.83
C GLU A 155 2.43 3.87 7.54
N TRP A 156 1.87 5.04 7.85
CA TRP A 156 0.43 5.28 7.69
C TRP A 156 -0.08 5.11 6.25
N TRP A 157 0.81 5.23 5.26
CA TRP A 157 0.50 5.14 3.84
C TRP A 157 0.57 3.70 3.29
N HIS A 158 1.22 2.77 3.99
CA HIS A 158 1.48 1.42 3.49
C HIS A 158 0.33 0.47 3.84
N TRP A 159 -0.16 -0.24 2.84
CA TRP A 159 -1.26 -1.21 2.97
C TRP A 159 -0.98 -2.48 2.21
N SER A 160 -1.28 -3.61 2.86
CA SER A 160 -1.05 -4.97 2.36
C SER A 160 -2.36 -5.71 2.12
N TYR A 161 -2.41 -6.48 1.04
CA TYR A 161 -3.40 -7.52 0.80
C TYR A 161 -2.74 -8.75 0.18
N GLY A 162 -3.11 -9.95 0.66
CA GLY A 162 -2.66 -11.23 0.09
C GLY A 162 -1.19 -11.60 0.31
N ASP A 163 -0.33 -10.70 0.76
CA ASP A 163 1.05 -11.00 1.15
C ASP A 163 1.16 -11.64 2.56
N ARG A 164 2.39 -11.94 3.01
CA ARG A 164 2.65 -12.56 4.33
C ARG A 164 2.20 -11.68 5.49
N TYR A 165 2.37 -10.36 5.38
CA TYR A 165 1.97 -9.43 6.44
C TYR A 165 0.46 -9.42 6.60
N TRP A 166 -0.26 -9.36 5.48
CA TRP A 166 -1.72 -9.48 5.46
C TRP A 166 -2.17 -10.83 6.03
N ALA A 167 -1.57 -11.94 5.61
CA ALA A 167 -1.95 -13.27 6.06
C ALA A 167 -1.80 -13.42 7.59
N LEU A 168 -0.66 -12.99 8.13
CA LEU A 168 -0.38 -13.02 9.57
C LEU A 168 -1.40 -12.19 10.37
N ASN A 169 -1.69 -10.96 9.93
CA ASN A 169 -2.63 -10.08 10.64
C ASN A 169 -4.09 -10.52 10.54
N ASN A 170 -4.43 -11.36 9.56
CA ASN A 170 -5.79 -11.88 9.37
C ASN A 170 -5.93 -13.35 9.81
N GLY A 171 -4.88 -13.96 10.38
CA GLY A 171 -4.90 -15.36 10.84
C GLY A 171 -5.04 -16.37 9.71
N VAL A 172 -4.60 -16.01 8.50
CA VAL A 172 -4.65 -16.87 7.31
C VAL A 172 -3.33 -17.65 7.22
N PRO A 173 -3.37 -18.99 7.06
CA PRO A 173 -2.16 -19.82 7.09
C PRO A 173 -1.30 -19.73 5.81
N ASN A 174 -1.86 -19.22 4.72
CA ASN A 174 -1.22 -19.11 3.41
C ASN A 174 -1.36 -17.69 2.85
N THR A 175 -0.36 -17.21 2.13
CA THR A 175 -0.51 -16.02 1.28
C THR A 175 -1.45 -16.28 0.11
N LEU A 176 -2.02 -15.22 -0.46
CA LEU A 176 -2.67 -15.26 -1.77
C LEU A 176 -1.67 -15.00 -2.89
N TYR A 177 -0.60 -14.25 -2.61
CA TYR A 177 0.41 -13.84 -3.59
C TYR A 177 1.80 -14.23 -3.14
N ALA A 178 2.57 -14.81 -4.06
CA ALA A 178 4.02 -14.91 -3.93
C ALA A 178 4.69 -13.69 -4.60
N PRO A 179 5.98 -13.44 -4.31
CA PRO A 179 6.79 -12.50 -5.08
C PRO A 179 6.73 -12.80 -6.59
N VAL A 180 6.56 -11.76 -7.40
CA VAL A 180 6.57 -11.87 -8.86
C VAL A 180 8.02 -11.97 -9.31
N THR A 181 8.39 -13.14 -9.84
CA THR A 181 9.76 -13.48 -10.27
C THR A 181 10.00 -13.31 -11.77
N VAL A 182 8.98 -12.93 -12.53
CA VAL A 182 9.06 -12.77 -13.99
C VAL A 182 9.42 -11.32 -14.32
N GLU A 183 10.40 -11.12 -15.19
CA GLU A 183 10.70 -9.79 -15.76
C GLU A 183 9.43 -9.25 -16.44
N LEU A 184 9.03 -8.03 -16.06
CA LEU A 184 7.97 -7.34 -16.78
C LEU A 184 8.47 -7.02 -18.19
N PRO A 185 7.68 -7.30 -19.24
CA PRO A 185 8.04 -6.96 -20.61
C PRO A 185 8.13 -5.44 -20.83
#